data_AF-A0A9E2XV80-F1
#
_entry.id   AF-A0A9E2XV80-F1
#
_cell.length_a   1.000
_cell.length_b   1.000
_cell.length_c   1.000
_cell.angle_alpha   90.00
_cell.angle_beta   90.00
_cell.angle_gamma   90.00
#
_symmetry.space_group_name_H-M   'P 1'
#
loop_
_entity.id
_entity.type
_entity.pdbx_description
1 polymer ?
#
loop_
_entity_poly.entity_id
_entity_poly.type
_entity_poly.pdbx_seq_one_letter_code
_entity_poly.pdbx_strand_id
1 'polypeptide(L)'
;MIGALPAVMLLAACAQTPPHYFGPQLASASGEVEPQAINSPAYAIRPPLPGRPGYLETIRYIDSGVKYIDPYAEFFISYDGQMCFRGLVNRQEAYFENYQNYWCMYPTAVNNVEALENNITSVNTVRLWCMLEAPQCARRIGFANFLDNSFLDNSGWIGNSIAAQTRPSREQREAIEYLIYLMGGNAAGAQPLPLRRPAPLAISPEVRDRNTG
;
A
#
# COMPACT_ATOMS: atom_id res chain seq x y z
N MET A 1 27.05 -51.17 -38.28
CA MET A 1 26.19 -50.15 -37.64
C MET A 1 26.48 -50.23 -36.14
N ILE A 2 27.54 -49.60 -35.63
CA ILE A 2 27.64 -48.18 -35.19
C ILE A 2 26.38 -47.73 -34.46
N GLY A 3 26.53 -47.49 -33.15
CA GLY A 3 25.50 -46.88 -32.31
C GLY A 3 25.74 -47.02 -30.81
N ALA A 4 26.93 -46.64 -30.32
CA ALA A 4 27.13 -46.34 -28.90
C ALA A 4 26.74 -44.87 -28.65
N LEU A 5 25.93 -44.61 -27.61
CA LEU A 5 25.84 -43.29 -26.98
C LEU A 5 25.91 -43.46 -25.46
N PRO A 6 26.79 -42.71 -24.76
CA PRO A 6 27.03 -42.83 -23.33
C PRO A 6 26.20 -41.84 -22.47
N ALA A 7 26.12 -42.20 -21.19
CA ALA A 7 25.98 -41.42 -19.95
C ALA A 7 25.56 -39.94 -19.97
N VAL A 8 24.61 -39.57 -19.11
CA VAL A 8 24.78 -38.53 -18.08
C VAL A 8 23.90 -38.87 -16.86
N MET A 9 24.53 -39.18 -15.72
CA MET A 9 23.93 -38.96 -14.39
C MET A 9 23.93 -37.46 -14.11
N LEU A 10 22.86 -36.89 -13.56
CA LEU A 10 22.93 -35.73 -12.68
C LEU A 10 21.82 -35.80 -11.63
N LEU A 11 22.25 -35.93 -10.38
CA LEU A 11 21.45 -35.67 -9.18
C LEU A 11 20.97 -34.22 -9.17
N ALA A 12 19.66 -34.02 -9.00
CA ALA A 12 19.10 -32.82 -8.40
C ALA A 12 18.11 -33.31 -7.32
N ALA A 13 18.59 -33.52 -6.10
CA ALA A 13 18.63 -32.49 -5.06
C ALA A 13 17.22 -31.95 -4.75
N CYS A 14 16.68 -32.46 -3.64
CA CYS A 14 15.69 -31.86 -2.76
C CYS A 14 15.12 -30.50 -3.21
N ALA A 15 14.11 -30.50 -4.08
CA ALA A 15 13.18 -29.38 -4.12
C ALA A 15 12.10 -29.67 -3.07
N GLN A 16 12.23 -29.01 -1.91
CA GLN A 16 11.12 -28.86 -0.97
C GLN A 16 9.95 -28.28 -1.75
N THR A 17 8.94 -29.10 -2.02
CA THR A 17 7.62 -28.62 -2.44
C THR A 17 7.20 -27.56 -1.41
N PRO A 18 6.97 -26.29 -1.79
CA PRO A 18 6.40 -25.33 -0.87
C PRO A 18 5.04 -25.87 -0.41
N PRO A 19 4.64 -25.65 0.86
CA PRO A 19 3.39 -26.19 1.36
C PRO A 19 2.27 -25.69 0.47
N HIS A 20 1.51 -26.64 -0.09
CA HIS A 20 0.25 -26.36 -0.77
C HIS A 20 -0.66 -25.63 0.23
N TYR A 21 -0.73 -24.32 0.08
CA TYR A 21 -1.64 -23.48 0.83
C TYR A 21 -3.06 -23.88 0.43
N PHE A 22 -3.73 -24.61 1.32
CA PHE A 22 -5.18 -24.85 1.25
C PHE A 22 -5.88 -23.53 1.55
N GLY A 23 -6.00 -22.66 0.54
CA GLY A 23 -7.06 -21.67 0.53
C GLY A 23 -8.41 -22.39 0.33
N PRO A 24 -9.53 -21.88 0.87
CA PRO A 24 -10.84 -22.40 0.51
C PRO A 24 -11.04 -22.21 -0.98
N GLN A 25 -10.93 -23.30 -1.73
CA GLN A 25 -11.39 -23.38 -3.10
C GLN A 25 -12.92 -23.37 -3.06
N LEU A 26 -13.49 -22.40 -3.78
CA LEU A 26 -14.89 -22.23 -4.23
C LEU A 26 -15.44 -20.85 -3.86
N ALA A 27 -14.96 -19.85 -4.58
CA ALA A 27 -15.78 -18.70 -4.97
C ALA A 27 -15.40 -18.34 -6.42
N SER A 28 -15.62 -19.27 -7.33
CA SER A 28 -15.72 -18.95 -8.75
C SER A 28 -17.06 -19.50 -9.25
N ALA A 29 -18.08 -18.69 -9.05
CA ALA A 29 -19.38 -18.83 -9.68
C ALA A 29 -19.87 -17.40 -9.97
N SER A 30 -19.60 -16.94 -11.19
CA SER A 30 -20.31 -15.89 -11.93
C SER A 30 -20.80 -14.65 -11.15
N GLY A 31 -20.17 -13.50 -11.41
CA GLY A 31 -20.73 -12.16 -11.15
C GLY A 31 -20.10 -11.43 -9.97
N GLU A 32 -19.59 -10.23 -10.25
CA GLU A 32 -19.22 -9.17 -9.29
C GLU A 32 -18.25 -9.57 -8.17
N VAL A 33 -16.96 -9.22 -8.34
CA VAL A 33 -16.05 -9.09 -7.20
C VAL A 33 -16.12 -7.64 -6.76
N GLU A 34 -17.16 -7.30 -5.99
CA GLU A 34 -17.03 -6.18 -5.06
C GLU A 34 -15.77 -6.45 -4.23
N PRO A 35 -14.82 -5.50 -4.10
CA PRO A 35 -13.77 -5.64 -3.12
C PRO A 35 -14.42 -5.65 -1.74
N GLN A 36 -14.77 -6.84 -1.24
CA GLN A 36 -15.39 -6.97 0.06
C GLN A 36 -14.44 -6.40 1.11
N ALA A 37 -14.95 -5.46 1.91
CA ALA A 37 -14.20 -4.92 3.03
C ALA A 37 -14.02 -6.02 4.07
N ILE A 38 -12.77 -6.46 4.27
CA ILE A 38 -12.47 -7.50 5.26
C ILE A 38 -11.71 -6.92 6.43
N ASN A 39 -10.82 -5.95 6.18
CA ASN A 39 -9.93 -5.41 7.20
C ASN A 39 -9.24 -6.54 7.98
N SER A 40 -8.84 -7.61 7.27
CA SER A 40 -8.36 -8.83 7.89
C SER A 40 -7.08 -8.57 8.66
N PRO A 41 -7.00 -8.93 9.96
CA PRO A 41 -5.75 -8.87 10.71
C PRO A 41 -4.62 -9.73 10.10
N ALA A 42 -4.94 -10.66 9.19
CA ALA A 42 -3.95 -11.43 8.45
C ALA A 42 -3.01 -10.56 7.60
N TYR A 43 -3.41 -9.34 7.26
CA TYR A 43 -2.56 -8.38 6.53
C TYR A 43 -1.69 -7.50 7.46
N ALA A 44 -1.81 -7.64 8.78
CA ALA A 44 -0.93 -6.98 9.73
C ALA A 44 0.40 -7.74 9.85
N ILE A 45 1.29 -7.55 8.87
CA ILE A 45 2.58 -8.25 8.77
C ILE A 45 3.55 -7.81 9.88
N ARG A 46 3.56 -6.52 10.23
CA ARG A 46 4.47 -5.95 11.23
C ARG A 46 3.72 -5.62 12.53
N PRO A 47 4.34 -5.83 13.70
CA PRO A 47 3.74 -5.43 14.96
C PRO A 47 3.64 -3.89 15.07
N PRO A 48 2.65 -3.38 15.83
CA PRO A 48 2.55 -1.95 16.07
C PRO A 48 3.75 -1.43 16.85
N LEU A 49 4.31 -0.31 16.40
CA LEU A 49 5.33 0.44 17.14
C LEU A 49 4.81 0.87 18.54
N PRO A 50 5.67 0.91 19.57
CA PRO A 50 5.27 1.35 20.90
C PRO A 50 4.62 2.73 20.89
N GLY A 51 3.46 2.85 21.56
CA GLY A 51 2.70 4.11 21.66
C GLY A 51 1.94 4.53 20.40
N ARG A 52 1.89 3.68 19.36
CA ARG A 52 1.08 3.90 18.16
C ARG A 52 -0.14 2.95 18.13
N PRO A 53 -1.22 3.35 17.41
CA PRO A 53 -2.40 2.50 17.26
C PRO A 53 -2.08 1.16 16.60
N GLY A 54 -2.94 0.15 16.77
CA GLY A 54 -2.84 -1.10 16.03
C GLY A 54 -3.36 -0.97 14.59
N TYR A 55 -3.35 -2.08 13.88
CA TYR A 55 -3.80 -2.17 12.48
C TYR A 55 -5.26 -1.74 12.30
N LEU A 56 -6.18 -2.34 13.06
CA LEU A 56 -7.61 -2.04 12.94
C LEU A 56 -7.94 -0.61 13.40
N GLU A 57 -7.29 -0.11 14.45
CA GLU A 57 -7.48 1.26 14.91
C GLU A 57 -7.00 2.28 13.86
N THR A 58 -5.90 1.98 13.18
CA THR A 58 -5.36 2.84 12.11
C THR A 58 -6.32 2.88 10.92
N ILE A 59 -6.86 1.73 10.48
CA ILE A 59 -7.87 1.69 9.40
C ILE A 59 -9.09 2.52 9.78
N ARG A 60 -9.60 2.34 11.00
CA ARG A 60 -10.78 3.09 11.49
C ARG A 60 -10.53 4.60 11.50
N TYR A 61 -9.33 5.03 11.89
CA TYR A 61 -8.96 6.45 11.88
C TYR A 61 -8.95 7.02 10.46
N ILE A 62 -8.43 6.27 9.48
CA ILE A 62 -8.40 6.68 8.08
C ILE A 62 -9.81 6.75 7.49
N ASP A 63 -10.61 5.70 7.70
CA ASP A 63 -12.01 5.64 7.26
C ASP A 63 -12.85 6.80 7.84
N SER A 64 -12.66 7.11 9.12
CA SER A 64 -13.33 8.26 9.75
C SER A 64 -12.91 9.60 9.12
N GLY A 65 -11.67 9.73 8.67
CA GLY A 65 -11.16 10.97 8.05
C GLY A 65 -11.71 11.23 6.67
N VAL A 66 -11.87 10.18 5.84
CA VAL A 66 -12.50 10.31 4.53
C VAL A 66 -14.01 10.53 4.68
N LYS A 67 -14.66 9.83 5.62
CA LYS A 67 -16.09 9.99 5.95
C LYS A 67 -16.45 11.36 6.50
N TYR A 68 -15.49 12.04 7.13
CA TYR A 68 -15.68 13.39 7.64
C TYR A 68 -15.95 14.40 6.51
N ILE A 69 -15.28 14.24 5.37
CA ILE A 69 -15.49 15.10 4.20
C ILE A 69 -16.78 14.69 3.48
N ASP A 70 -17.00 13.38 3.35
CA ASP A 70 -18.13 12.82 2.62
C ASP A 70 -18.62 11.54 3.29
N PRO A 71 -19.86 11.49 3.82
CA PRO A 71 -20.36 10.34 4.54
C PRO A 71 -20.49 9.06 3.68
N TYR A 72 -20.45 9.18 2.35
CA TYR A 72 -20.46 8.04 1.42
C TYR A 72 -19.07 7.60 0.97
N ALA A 73 -18.01 8.34 1.35
CA ALA A 73 -16.64 7.90 1.14
C ALA A 73 -16.28 6.79 2.12
N GLU A 74 -15.37 5.90 1.72
CA GLU A 74 -14.97 4.74 2.52
C GLU A 74 -13.50 4.44 2.33
N PHE A 75 -12.87 3.95 3.39
CA PHE A 75 -11.54 3.35 3.35
C PHE A 75 -11.55 1.97 4.01
N PHE A 76 -10.94 0.99 3.34
CA PHE A 76 -10.82 -0.36 3.88
C PHE A 76 -9.68 -1.13 3.22
N ILE A 77 -9.34 -2.27 3.83
CA ILE A 77 -8.47 -3.29 3.24
C ILE A 77 -9.34 -4.40 2.66
N SER A 78 -9.16 -4.62 1.36
CA SER A 78 -9.89 -5.62 0.57
C SER A 78 -9.45 -7.06 0.86
N TYR A 79 -10.19 -8.03 0.32
CA TYR A 79 -9.90 -9.47 0.46
C TYR A 79 -8.49 -9.87 0.00
N ASP A 80 -7.84 -9.14 -0.90
CA ASP A 80 -6.49 -9.45 -1.39
C ASP A 80 -5.39 -8.60 -0.73
N GLY A 81 -5.75 -7.76 0.25
CA GLY A 81 -4.79 -6.94 0.99
C GLY A 81 -4.47 -5.61 0.32
N GLN A 82 -5.24 -5.18 -0.68
CA GLN A 82 -5.12 -3.82 -1.22
C GLN A 82 -5.82 -2.80 -0.31
N MET A 83 -5.22 -1.61 -0.21
CA MET A 83 -5.83 -0.44 0.39
C MET A 83 -6.77 0.20 -0.62
N CYS A 84 -8.06 0.28 -0.29
CA CYS A 84 -9.11 0.74 -1.19
C CYS A 84 -9.78 2.00 -0.65
N PHE A 85 -9.98 2.98 -1.54
CA PHE A 85 -10.70 4.22 -1.28
C PHE A 85 -11.94 4.29 -2.17
N ARG A 86 -13.06 4.74 -1.61
CA ARG A 86 -14.29 5.04 -2.33
C ARG A 86 -14.60 6.53 -2.25
N GLY A 87 -15.09 7.12 -3.34
CA GLY A 87 -15.55 8.51 -3.40
C GLY A 87 -14.83 9.32 -4.49
N LEU A 88 -14.66 10.62 -4.25
CA LEU A 88 -13.97 11.54 -5.17
C LEU A 88 -12.44 11.37 -5.07
N VAL A 89 -11.93 10.32 -5.71
CA VAL A 89 -10.55 9.85 -5.54
C VAL A 89 -9.61 10.34 -6.65
N ASN A 90 -10.10 11.02 -7.69
CA ASN A 90 -9.26 11.76 -8.66
C ASN A 90 -10.05 12.89 -9.35
N ARG A 91 -10.27 14.01 -8.65
CA ARG A 91 -11.08 15.14 -9.15
C ARG A 91 -10.57 15.78 -10.47
N GLN A 92 -9.29 15.64 -10.81
CA GLN A 92 -8.73 16.16 -12.07
C GLN A 92 -9.20 15.37 -13.30
N GLU A 93 -9.58 14.10 -13.13
CA GLU A 93 -10.05 13.21 -14.21
C GLU A 93 -11.57 12.99 -14.15
N ALA A 94 -12.23 13.45 -13.09
CA ALA A 94 -13.61 13.12 -12.76
C ALA A 94 -14.60 14.23 -13.17
N TYR A 95 -15.01 14.24 -14.44
CA TYR A 95 -16.32 14.82 -14.78
C TYR A 95 -17.49 13.90 -14.35
N PHE A 96 -17.21 12.62 -14.05
CA PHE A 96 -18.22 11.60 -13.71
C PHE A 96 -17.70 10.49 -12.75
N GLU A 97 -16.93 10.80 -11.70
CA GLU A 97 -16.68 9.79 -10.65
C GLU A 97 -17.97 9.54 -9.87
N ASN A 98 -18.61 8.39 -10.10
CA ASN A 98 -19.70 7.90 -9.28
C ASN A 98 -19.15 7.17 -8.05
N TYR A 99 -19.86 7.26 -6.92
CA TYR A 99 -19.65 6.48 -5.68
C TYR A 99 -19.73 4.96 -5.85
N GLN A 100 -19.69 4.45 -7.06
CA GLN A 100 -19.75 3.03 -7.39
C GLN A 100 -18.37 2.44 -7.66
N ASN A 101 -17.33 3.28 -7.71
CA ASN A 101 -15.97 2.86 -7.97
C ASN A 101 -15.10 3.00 -6.72
N TYR A 102 -14.25 2.01 -6.54
CA TYR A 102 -13.17 1.96 -5.59
C TYR A 102 -11.85 2.14 -6.34
N TRP A 103 -10.92 2.85 -5.73
CA TRP A 103 -9.54 2.91 -6.18
C TRP A 103 -8.67 2.19 -5.16
N CYS A 104 -7.99 1.15 -5.62
CA CYS A 104 -7.23 0.24 -4.78
C CYS A 104 -5.76 0.22 -5.18
N MET A 105 -4.89 0.04 -4.18
CA MET A 105 -3.45 -0.09 -4.36
C MET A 105 -2.85 -1.00 -3.29
N TYR A 106 -1.92 -1.87 -3.67
CA TYR A 106 -1.16 -2.65 -2.70
C TYR A 106 -0.24 -1.76 -1.86
N PRO A 107 -0.11 -1.98 -0.54
CA PRO A 107 0.78 -1.19 0.32
C PRO A 107 2.25 -1.27 -0.10
N THR A 108 2.66 -2.40 -0.68
CA THR A 108 4.00 -2.60 -1.22
C THR A 108 4.24 -1.83 -2.50
N ALA A 109 3.19 -1.45 -3.24
CA ALA A 109 3.29 -0.70 -4.50
C ALA A 109 3.39 0.82 -4.30
N VAL A 110 3.23 1.31 -3.06
CA VAL A 110 3.26 2.73 -2.71
C VAL A 110 4.69 3.22 -2.51
N ASN A 111 5.06 4.29 -3.22
CA ASN A 111 6.34 4.98 -3.06
C ASN A 111 6.30 6.01 -1.93
N ASN A 112 5.34 6.93 -1.99
CA ASN A 112 5.23 8.04 -1.06
C ASN A 112 3.76 8.47 -0.92
N VAL A 113 3.48 9.07 0.23
CA VAL A 113 2.16 9.62 0.57
C VAL A 113 2.31 11.11 0.81
N GLU A 114 1.56 11.92 0.07
CA GLU A 114 1.60 13.38 0.14
C GLU A 114 0.32 13.91 0.77
N ALA A 115 0.47 14.90 1.66
CA ALA A 115 -0.66 15.71 2.12
C ALA A 115 -0.73 16.97 1.25
N LEU A 116 -1.85 17.14 0.57
CA LEU A 116 -2.15 18.31 -0.26
C LEU A 116 -3.20 19.15 0.47
N GLU A 117 -2.77 20.29 0.97
CA GLU A 117 -3.66 21.27 1.59
C GLU A 117 -4.24 22.20 0.53
N ASN A 118 -5.56 22.39 0.55
CA ASN A 118 -6.23 23.30 -0.36
C ASN A 118 -6.83 24.48 0.41
N ASN A 119 -6.11 25.59 0.41
CA ASN A 119 -6.49 26.80 1.13
C ASN A 119 -7.69 27.55 0.49
N ILE A 120 -8.12 27.15 -0.72
CA ILE A 120 -9.23 27.80 -1.44
C ILE A 120 -10.54 27.07 -1.14
N THR A 121 -10.55 25.75 -1.30
CA THR A 121 -11.78 24.94 -1.09
C THR A 121 -11.89 24.39 0.33
N SER A 122 -10.85 24.52 1.16
CA SER A 122 -10.73 23.90 2.50
C SER A 122 -10.85 22.37 2.51
N VAL A 123 -10.83 21.73 1.33
CA VAL A 123 -10.87 20.29 1.18
C VAL A 123 -9.45 19.79 1.00
N ASN A 124 -8.90 19.22 2.06
CA ASN A 124 -7.57 18.65 2.00
C ASN A 124 -7.61 17.25 1.37
N THR A 125 -6.51 16.87 0.73
CA THR A 125 -6.38 15.61 0.01
C THR A 125 -5.13 14.90 0.48
N VAL A 126 -5.18 13.57 0.53
CA VAL A 126 -3.99 12.74 0.64
C VAL A 126 -3.80 11.99 -0.68
N ARG A 127 -2.58 12.07 -1.22
CA ARG A 127 -2.22 11.43 -2.47
C ARG A 127 -1.20 10.31 -2.24
N LEU A 128 -1.55 9.11 -2.66
CA LEU A 128 -0.64 7.96 -2.66
C LEU A 128 -0.08 7.82 -4.07
N TRP A 129 1.25 7.78 -4.19
CA TRP A 129 1.94 7.60 -5.46
C TRP A 129 2.45 6.18 -5.61
N CYS A 130 2.31 5.64 -6.82
CA CYS A 130 2.95 4.40 -7.22
C CYS A 130 4.48 4.51 -7.22
N MET A 131 5.15 3.39 -7.03
CA MET A 131 6.57 3.26 -7.34
C MET A 131 6.85 3.54 -8.82
N LEU A 132 8.01 4.17 -9.07
CA LEU A 132 8.44 4.51 -10.42
C LEU A 132 8.65 3.27 -11.30
N GLU A 133 9.04 2.14 -10.71
CA GLU A 133 9.18 0.84 -11.39
C GLU A 133 7.82 0.16 -11.69
N ALA A 134 6.75 0.60 -11.03
CA ALA A 134 5.40 0.07 -11.21
C ALA A 134 4.37 1.22 -11.26
N PRO A 135 4.42 2.11 -12.28
CA PRO A 135 3.60 3.32 -12.36
C PRO A 135 2.10 3.04 -12.62
N GLN A 136 1.73 1.76 -12.72
CA GLN A 136 0.41 1.27 -13.07
C GLN A 136 -0.21 0.47 -11.92
N CYS A 137 -0.05 0.98 -10.69
CA CYS A 137 -0.39 0.25 -9.47
C CYS A 137 -1.72 0.66 -8.82
N ALA A 138 -2.23 1.86 -9.13
CA ALA A 138 -3.56 2.26 -8.70
C ALA A 138 -4.57 1.67 -9.66
N ARG A 139 -5.58 0.98 -9.15
CA ARG A 139 -6.59 0.33 -9.98
C ARG A 139 -7.98 0.75 -9.56
N ARG A 140 -8.78 1.16 -10.53
CA ARG A 140 -10.22 1.36 -10.37
C ARG A 140 -10.92 0.00 -10.45
N ILE A 141 -11.72 -0.31 -9.44
CA ILE A 141 -12.53 -1.52 -9.32
C ILE A 141 -13.94 -1.04 -8.98
N GLY A 142 -14.97 -1.45 -9.71
CA GLY A 142 -16.32 -0.96 -9.42
C GLY A 142 -17.39 -1.60 -10.30
N PHE A 143 -18.63 -1.19 -10.06
CA PHE A 143 -19.80 -1.73 -10.76
C PHE A 143 -19.70 -1.44 -12.26
N ALA A 144 -19.94 -2.48 -13.06
CA ALA A 144 -20.10 -2.35 -14.49
C ALA A 144 -21.34 -1.49 -14.77
N ASN A 145 -21.15 -0.20 -15.02
CA ASN A 145 -22.23 0.65 -15.48
C ASN A 145 -22.47 0.37 -16.96
N PHE A 146 -23.73 0.38 -17.41
CA PHE A 146 -24.11 0.20 -18.82
C PHE A 146 -23.48 1.22 -19.79
N LEU A 147 -22.89 2.30 -19.25
CA LEU A 147 -22.16 3.33 -20.00
C LEU A 147 -20.64 3.18 -19.93
N ASP A 148 -20.15 2.29 -19.06
CA ASP A 148 -18.73 1.94 -18.96
C ASP A 148 -18.49 0.75 -19.91
N ASN A 149 -18.19 1.05 -21.18
CA ASN A 149 -17.87 0.04 -22.21
C ASN A 149 -16.63 -0.83 -21.86
N SER A 150 -16.00 -0.59 -20.72
CA SER A 150 -14.92 -1.38 -20.10
C SER A 150 -15.24 -2.88 -19.91
N PHE A 151 -16.46 -3.35 -20.19
CA PHE A 151 -16.75 -4.78 -20.15
C PHE A 151 -16.08 -5.57 -21.29
N LEU A 152 -15.76 -4.92 -22.41
CA LEU A 152 -15.05 -5.55 -23.54
C LEU A 152 -13.53 -5.31 -23.50
N ASP A 153 -13.12 -4.30 -22.75
CA ASP A 153 -11.76 -3.84 -22.64
C ASP A 153 -11.39 -3.95 -21.16
N ASN A 154 -10.66 -5.01 -20.81
CA ASN A 154 -10.01 -5.23 -19.51
C ASN A 154 -9.10 -4.07 -19.04
N SER A 155 -9.18 -2.88 -19.64
CA SER A 155 -8.70 -1.62 -19.11
C SER A 155 -9.58 -1.18 -17.94
N GLY A 156 -9.52 -1.92 -16.84
CA GLY A 156 -9.74 -1.30 -15.53
C GLY A 156 -8.90 -0.02 -15.51
N TRP A 157 -9.48 1.10 -15.08
CA TRP A 157 -8.75 2.36 -15.11
C TRP A 157 -7.53 2.23 -14.19
N ILE A 158 -6.35 2.37 -14.78
CA ILE A 158 -5.08 2.25 -14.09
C ILE A 158 -4.49 3.65 -13.96
N GLY A 159 -4.09 4.00 -12.74
CA GLY A 159 -3.44 5.25 -12.41
C GLY A 159 -2.05 5.05 -11.83
N ASN A 160 -1.29 6.14 -11.83
CA ASN A 160 -0.03 6.24 -11.10
C ASN A 160 -0.21 6.77 -9.68
N SER A 161 -1.43 7.14 -9.29
CA SER A 161 -1.75 7.66 -7.98
C SER A 161 -3.23 7.54 -7.62
N ILE A 162 -3.50 7.64 -6.31
CA ILE A 162 -4.83 7.71 -5.70
C ILE A 162 -4.88 8.99 -4.89
N ALA A 163 -5.87 9.86 -5.10
CA ALA A 163 -6.00 11.14 -4.39
C ALA A 163 -7.31 11.21 -3.61
N ALA A 164 -7.31 10.79 -2.35
CA ALA A 164 -8.50 10.77 -1.51
C ALA A 164 -8.66 12.05 -0.69
N GLN A 165 -9.86 12.63 -0.67
CA GLN A 165 -10.19 13.75 0.20
C GLN A 165 -10.30 13.28 1.65
N THR A 166 -9.73 14.05 2.59
CA THR A 166 -9.71 13.64 4.00
C THR A 166 -9.47 14.82 4.93
N ARG A 167 -9.73 14.63 6.23
CA ARG A 167 -9.41 15.61 7.27
C ARG A 167 -8.98 14.94 8.59
N PRO A 168 -7.96 15.48 9.27
CA PRO A 168 -6.94 16.44 8.78
C PRO A 168 -5.87 15.73 7.91
N SER A 169 -5.42 16.35 6.82
CA SER A 169 -4.59 15.68 5.79
C SER A 169 -3.21 15.26 6.27
N ARG A 170 -2.59 16.02 7.18
CA ARG A 170 -1.24 15.72 7.67
C ARG A 170 -1.22 14.45 8.52
N GLU A 171 -2.11 14.34 9.49
CA GLU A 171 -2.26 13.19 10.36
C GLU A 171 -2.79 11.98 9.59
N GLN A 172 -3.65 12.21 8.59
CA GLN A 172 -4.13 11.16 7.68
C GLN A 172 -3.02 10.61 6.80
N ARG A 173 -2.12 11.46 6.28
CA ARG A 173 -0.90 11.02 5.59
C ARG A 173 -0.05 10.14 6.50
N GLU A 174 0.19 10.57 7.74
CA GLU A 174 0.98 9.80 8.72
C GLU A 174 0.31 8.47 9.09
N ALA A 175 -1.02 8.45 9.21
CA ALA A 175 -1.78 7.24 9.48
C ALA A 175 -1.72 6.25 8.30
N ILE A 176 -1.83 6.74 7.06
CA ILE A 176 -1.71 5.91 5.85
C ILE A 176 -0.29 5.36 5.71
N GLU A 177 0.73 6.18 5.91
CA GLU A 177 2.14 5.72 5.94
C GLU A 177 2.36 4.66 7.01
N TYR A 178 1.79 4.86 8.19
CA TYR A 178 1.89 3.89 9.28
C TYR A 178 1.12 2.60 8.99
N LEU A 179 -0.05 2.67 8.35
CA LEU A 179 -0.77 1.48 7.90
C LEU A 179 0.04 0.70 6.85
N ILE A 180 0.65 1.39 5.89
CA ILE A 180 1.57 0.79 4.91
C ILE A 180 2.70 0.06 5.63
N TYR A 181 3.29 0.67 6.67
CA TYR A 181 4.28 0.01 7.51
C TYR A 181 3.75 -1.28 8.14
N LEU A 182 2.59 -1.22 8.81
CA LEU A 182 1.96 -2.38 9.46
C LEU A 182 1.69 -3.51 8.47
N MET A 183 1.36 -3.17 7.22
CA MET A 183 1.09 -4.12 6.14
C MET A 183 2.35 -4.58 5.40
N GLY A 184 3.55 -4.24 5.87
CA GLY A 184 4.81 -4.70 5.28
C GLY A 184 5.31 -3.89 4.08
N GLY A 185 4.66 -2.77 3.74
CA GLY A 185 5.12 -1.85 2.70
C GLY A 185 6.27 -0.96 3.18
N ASN A 186 6.87 -0.23 2.22
CA ASN A 186 8.10 0.53 2.41
C ASN A 186 8.01 1.97 1.92
N ALA A 187 6.81 2.56 1.89
CA ALA A 187 6.64 3.96 1.49
C ALA A 187 7.61 4.87 2.28
N ALA A 188 8.11 5.93 1.64
CA ALA A 188 9.23 6.72 2.16
C ALA A 188 9.05 7.22 3.61
N GLY A 189 7.82 7.56 4.02
CA GLY A 189 7.48 7.95 5.39
C GLY A 189 7.03 6.81 6.32
N ALA A 190 6.85 5.59 5.80
CA ALA A 190 6.44 4.41 6.55
C ALA A 190 7.58 3.77 7.36
N GLN A 191 8.84 4.09 7.04
CA GLN A 191 9.97 3.52 7.78
C GLN A 191 10.15 4.24 9.12
N PRO A 192 10.21 3.51 10.25
CA PRO A 192 10.69 4.09 11.50
C PRO A 192 12.08 4.64 11.22
N LEU A 193 12.32 5.92 11.51
CA LEU A 193 13.65 6.52 11.44
C LEU A 193 14.64 5.54 12.09
N PRO A 194 15.75 5.17 11.42
CA PRO A 194 16.79 4.41 12.08
C PRO A 194 17.14 5.17 13.35
N LEU A 195 17.02 4.50 14.51
CA LEU A 195 17.57 5.02 15.76
C LEU A 195 19.06 5.21 15.51
N ARG A 196 19.43 6.43 15.10
CA ARG A 196 20.79 6.88 14.97
C ARG A 196 21.32 6.88 16.39
N ARG A 197 21.86 5.74 16.83
CA ARG A 197 22.71 5.71 18.02
C ARG A 197 23.72 6.84 17.79
N PRO A 198 23.80 7.85 18.67
CA PRO A 198 24.88 8.81 18.56
C PRO A 198 26.16 7.99 18.57
N ALA A 199 26.95 8.11 17.50
CA ALA A 199 28.29 7.58 17.51
C ALA A 199 28.96 8.16 18.77
N PRO A 200 29.60 7.33 19.62
CA PRO A 200 30.40 7.87 20.70
C PRO A 200 31.38 8.86 20.06
N LEU A 201 31.33 10.12 20.49
CA LEU A 201 32.37 11.08 20.17
C LEU A 201 33.67 10.44 20.64
N ALA A 202 34.50 10.00 19.70
CA ALA A 202 35.86 9.58 20.00
C ALA A 202 36.58 10.82 20.51
N ILE A 203 36.64 10.98 21.83
CA ILE A 203 37.56 11.92 22.47
C ILE A 203 38.95 11.35 22.18
N SER A 204 39.65 11.94 21.23
CA SER A 204 41.04 11.62 20.94
C SER A 204 41.89 12.04 22.14
N PRO A 205 42.57 11.12 22.85
CA PRO A 205 43.50 11.51 23.90
C PRO A 205 44.84 11.84 23.26
N GLU A 206 45.00 13.05 22.72
CA GLU A 206 46.35 13.61 22.54
C GLU A 206 46.78 14.24 23.86
N VAL A 207 47.31 13.34 24.68
CA VAL A 207 48.08 13.59 25.89
C VAL A 207 49.36 14.33 25.51
N ARG A 208 49.49 15.55 26.05
CA ARG A 208 50.68 16.07 26.75
C ARG A 208 52.03 15.54 26.23
N ASP A 209 52.73 16.38 25.46
CA ASP A 209 54.17 16.60 25.59
C ASP A 209 54.64 17.79 24.75
N ARG A 210 54.65 18.99 25.35
CA ARG A 210 55.53 20.09 24.97
C ARG A 210 55.88 20.91 26.21
N ASN A 211 56.86 20.42 26.96
CA ASN A 211 57.64 21.22 27.91
C ASN A 211 59.03 20.57 28.08
N THR A 212 59.89 20.77 27.09
CA THR A 212 61.36 20.74 27.23
C THR A 212 61.96 21.50 26.06
N GLY A 213 62.66 22.61 26.36
CA GLY A 213 63.35 23.47 25.41
C GLY A 213 63.51 24.86 25.98
#